data_AF-A0A6A0AVD9-F1
#
_entry.id   AF-A0A6A0AVD9-F1
#
_cell.length_a   1.000
_cell.length_b   1.000
_cell.length_c   1.000
_cell.angle_alpha   90.00
_cell.angle_beta   90.00
_cell.angle_gamma   90.00
#
_symmetry.space_group_name_H-M   'P 1'
#
loop_
_entity.id
_entity.type
_entity.pdbx_description
1 polymer ?
#
loop_
_entity_poly.entity_id
_entity_poly.type
_entity_poly.pdbx_seq_one_letter_code
_entity_poly.pdbx_strand_id
1 'polypeptide(L)'
;MSDAADRLPDPDSLSELLDAERTRALRGIMPPWIYFLLSIVCAAGVWLPHEGTARAVAVACACVPGLHIVLRIRALTEALTLYGTEDDADDADSRKVEATAQRWVERMIAITIVVASIVLAAITLLVPLAWLRTALPLLCLWFVLDLYRARSERVHARQVIALAAEQDWYPAYTRHIEERRATLR
;
A
#
# COMPACT_ATOMS: atom_id res chain seq x y z
N MET A 1 -39.76 -12.10 -15.11
CA MET A 1 -38.90 -11.72 -13.97
C MET A 1 -37.51 -11.62 -14.54
N SER A 2 -37.20 -10.47 -15.13
CA SER A 2 -35.95 -10.19 -15.84
C SER A 2 -34.93 -9.69 -14.82
N ASP A 3 -33.72 -10.22 -14.97
CA ASP A 3 -32.59 -10.20 -14.07
C ASP A 3 -32.24 -8.82 -13.51
N ALA A 4 -32.59 -8.60 -12.23
CA ALA A 4 -31.87 -7.63 -11.41
C ALA A 4 -30.37 -8.01 -11.27
N ALA A 5 -30.04 -9.29 -11.54
CA ALA A 5 -28.69 -9.83 -11.59
C ALA A 5 -27.88 -9.41 -12.85
N ASP A 6 -28.54 -8.92 -13.92
CA ASP A 6 -27.89 -8.51 -15.18
C ASP A 6 -27.72 -6.99 -15.32
N ARG A 7 -28.18 -6.20 -14.34
CA ARG A 7 -27.88 -4.76 -14.33
C ARG A 7 -26.44 -4.57 -13.91
N LEU A 8 -25.57 -4.48 -14.91
CA LEU A 8 -24.20 -4.00 -14.75
C LEU A 8 -24.24 -2.66 -14.00
N PRO A 9 -23.44 -2.49 -12.93
CA PRO A 9 -23.34 -1.23 -12.22
C PRO A 9 -22.89 -0.12 -13.16
N ASP A 10 -23.28 1.11 -12.82
CA ASP A 10 -22.75 2.30 -13.50
C ASP A 10 -21.21 2.26 -13.41
N PRO A 11 -20.47 2.39 -14.52
CA PRO A 11 -19.00 2.22 -14.54
C PRO A 11 -18.29 3.13 -13.51
N ASP A 12 -18.83 4.31 -13.25
CA ASP A 12 -18.33 5.24 -12.24
C ASP A 12 -18.49 4.68 -10.83
N SER A 13 -19.63 4.05 -10.52
CA SER A 13 -19.87 3.41 -9.23
C SER A 13 -19.02 2.16 -9.00
N LEU A 14 -18.74 1.41 -10.07
CA LEU A 14 -17.89 0.22 -10.01
C LEU A 14 -16.41 0.58 -9.81
N SER A 15 -15.93 1.60 -10.53
CA SER A 15 -14.56 2.10 -10.37
C SER A 15 -14.33 2.68 -8.97
N GLU A 16 -15.29 3.44 -8.43
CA GLU A 16 -15.22 3.98 -7.06
C GLU A 16 -15.21 2.85 -6.00
N LEU A 17 -15.99 1.77 -6.21
CA LEU A 17 -15.98 0.60 -5.34
C LEU A 17 -14.65 -0.14 -5.41
N LEU A 18 -14.09 -0.36 -6.61
CA LEU A 18 -12.80 -1.03 -6.79
C LEU A 18 -11.67 -0.25 -6.10
N ASP A 19 -11.66 1.08 -6.23
CA ASP A 19 -10.69 1.94 -5.54
C ASP A 19 -10.87 1.91 -4.01
N ALA A 20 -12.11 1.87 -3.52
CA ALA A 20 -12.41 1.73 -2.10
C ALA A 20 -11.95 0.38 -1.52
N GLU A 21 -12.22 -0.72 -2.23
CA GLU A 21 -11.78 -2.07 -1.84
C GLU A 21 -10.26 -2.22 -1.92
N ARG A 22 -9.64 -1.72 -2.99
CA ARG A 22 -8.17 -1.63 -3.13
C ARG A 22 -7.56 -0.87 -1.96
N THR A 23 -8.09 0.30 -1.64
CA THR A 23 -7.62 1.13 -0.51
C THR A 23 -7.75 0.37 0.82
N ARG A 24 -8.84 -0.38 1.01
CA ARG A 24 -9.06 -1.20 2.20
C ARG A 24 -8.07 -2.36 2.27
N ALA A 25 -7.86 -3.08 1.17
CA ALA A 25 -6.95 -4.23 1.08
C ALA A 25 -5.49 -3.81 1.30
N LEU A 26 -5.03 -2.77 0.60
CA LEU A 26 -3.67 -2.23 0.75
C LEU A 26 -3.39 -1.79 2.19
N ARG A 27 -4.37 -1.19 2.88
CA ARG A 27 -4.23 -0.78 4.29
C ARG A 27 -4.30 -1.92 5.28
N GLY A 28 -4.94 -3.03 4.93
CA GLY A 28 -4.85 -4.28 5.70
C GLY A 28 -3.45 -4.89 5.64
N ILE A 29 -2.78 -4.77 4.49
CA ILE A 29 -1.42 -5.29 4.25
C ILE A 29 -0.35 -4.37 4.83
N MET A 30 -0.53 -3.05 4.68
CA MET A 30 0.34 -2.00 5.20
C MET A 30 -0.41 -1.12 6.20
N PRO A 31 -0.50 -1.55 7.47
CA PRO A 31 -1.14 -0.76 8.50
C PRO A 31 -0.34 0.54 8.74
N PRO A 32 -0.98 1.71 8.59
CA PRO A 32 -0.29 2.99 8.69
C PRO A 32 0.23 3.31 10.10
N TRP A 33 -0.31 2.64 11.14
CA TRP A 33 0.16 2.80 12.52
C TRP A 33 1.58 2.28 12.73
N ILE A 34 2.05 1.30 11.94
CA ILE A 34 3.42 0.78 12.03
C ILE A 34 4.42 1.89 11.67
N TYR A 35 4.13 2.62 10.59
CA TYR A 35 4.95 3.75 10.15
C TYR A 35 4.89 4.93 11.11
N PHE A 36 3.75 5.13 11.77
CA PHE A 36 3.61 6.13 12.84
C PHE A 36 4.42 5.77 14.10
N LEU A 37 4.39 4.52 14.55
CA LEU A 37 5.22 4.09 15.69
C LEU A 37 6.70 4.19 15.34
N LEU A 38 7.07 3.80 14.12
CA LEU A 38 8.44 3.94 13.65
C LEU A 38 8.86 5.42 13.68
N SER A 39 8.04 6.34 13.18
CA SER A 39 8.36 7.77 13.19
C SER A 39 8.56 8.32 14.62
N ILE A 40 7.76 7.89 15.60
CA ILE A 40 7.96 8.22 17.03
C ILE A 40 9.31 7.70 17.53
N VAL A 41 9.63 6.43 17.25
CA VAL A 41 10.89 5.81 17.68
C VAL A 41 12.08 6.53 17.06
N CYS A 42 12.00 6.92 15.79
CA CYS A 42 13.07 7.67 15.14
C CYS A 42 13.21 9.08 15.70
N ALA A 43 12.09 9.78 15.92
CA ALA A 43 12.09 11.10 16.52
C ALA A 43 12.75 11.07 17.90
N ALA A 44 12.41 10.08 18.75
CA ALA A 44 13.03 9.91 20.06
C ALA A 44 14.51 9.49 19.97
N GLY A 45 14.85 8.56 19.07
CA GLY A 45 16.19 8.00 18.93
C GLY A 45 17.26 9.01 18.53
N VAL A 46 16.89 10.05 17.77
CA VAL A 46 17.81 11.12 17.33
C VAL A 46 18.24 12.04 18.49
N TRP A 47 17.52 12.03 19.61
CA TRP A 47 17.87 12.77 20.83
C TRP A 47 18.67 11.94 21.83
N LEU A 48 19.02 10.68 21.50
CA LEU A 48 19.88 9.87 22.36
C LEU A 48 21.26 10.53 22.54
N PRO A 49 21.83 10.45 23.75
CA PRO A 49 23.08 11.15 24.09
C PRO A 49 24.29 10.55 23.37
N HIS A 50 24.23 9.27 22.99
CA HIS A 50 25.32 8.60 22.29
C HIS A 50 25.10 8.64 20.78
N GLU A 51 25.98 9.36 20.07
CA GLU A 51 25.90 9.54 18.61
C GLU A 51 25.81 8.22 17.83
N GLY A 52 26.53 7.18 18.25
CA GLY A 52 26.48 5.86 17.63
C GLY A 52 25.09 5.22 17.71
N THR A 53 24.42 5.36 18.86
CA THR A 53 23.05 4.84 19.05
C THR A 53 22.02 5.63 18.24
N ALA A 54 22.13 6.97 18.19
CA ALA A 54 21.24 7.81 17.38
C ALA A 54 21.33 7.47 15.89
N ARG A 55 22.55 7.25 15.39
CA ARG A 55 22.77 6.83 13.99
C ARG A 55 22.26 5.42 13.71
N ALA A 56 22.46 4.47 14.63
CA ALA A 56 21.94 3.12 14.47
C ALA A 56 20.39 3.11 14.38
N VAL A 57 19.72 3.91 15.22
CA VAL A 57 18.26 4.07 15.16
C VAL A 57 17.84 4.73 13.84
N ALA A 58 18.53 5.77 13.38
CA ALA A 58 18.22 6.42 12.10
C ALA A 58 18.36 5.46 10.90
N VAL A 59 19.40 4.62 10.89
CA VAL A 59 19.60 3.59 9.86
C VAL A 59 18.50 2.53 9.92
N ALA A 60 18.18 2.02 11.12
CA ALA A 60 17.10 1.04 11.29
C ALA A 60 15.76 1.61 10.78
N CYS A 61 15.49 2.87 11.09
CA CYS A 61 14.32 3.60 10.61
C CYS A 61 14.23 3.76 9.09
N ALA A 62 15.36 3.91 8.40
CA ALA A 62 15.37 3.96 6.93
C ALA A 62 15.17 2.57 6.30
N CYS A 63 15.68 1.51 6.93
CA CYS A 63 15.64 0.14 6.40
C CYS A 63 14.33 -0.60 6.69
N VAL A 64 13.71 -0.38 7.86
CA VAL A 64 12.50 -1.10 8.29
C VAL A 64 11.31 -0.91 7.34
N PRO A 65 11.00 0.30 6.82
CA PRO A 65 9.94 0.49 5.83
C PRO A 65 10.19 -0.31 4.55
N GLY A 66 11.42 -0.28 4.04
CA GLY A 66 11.81 -1.02 2.83
C GLY A 66 11.68 -2.52 3.02
N LEU A 67 12.19 -3.04 4.13
CA LEU A 67 12.06 -4.45 4.48
C LEU A 67 10.59 -4.86 4.62
N HIS A 68 9.77 -4.04 5.28
CA HIS A 68 8.35 -4.31 5.44
C HIS A 68 7.62 -4.38 4.08
N ILE A 69 7.94 -3.48 3.14
CA ILE A 69 7.35 -3.52 1.79
C ILE A 69 7.82 -4.77 1.04
N VAL A 70 9.10 -5.12 1.09
CA VAL A 70 9.63 -6.33 0.44
C VAL A 70 8.95 -7.59 0.96
N LEU A 71 8.74 -7.70 2.28
CA LEU A 71 8.03 -8.85 2.88
C LEU A 71 6.55 -8.91 2.49
N ARG A 72 5.94 -7.78 2.12
CA ARG A 72 4.53 -7.67 1.73
C ARG A 72 4.31 -7.53 0.24
N ILE A 73 5.36 -7.57 -0.58
CA ILE A 73 5.27 -7.23 -2.00
C ILE A 73 4.30 -8.14 -2.74
N ARG A 74 4.33 -9.45 -2.49
CA ARG A 74 3.40 -10.42 -3.09
C ARG A 74 1.94 -10.10 -2.75
N ALA A 75 1.66 -9.76 -1.49
CA ALA A 75 0.31 -9.41 -1.06
C ALA A 75 -0.15 -8.06 -1.67
N LEU A 76 0.78 -7.11 -1.81
CA LEU A 76 0.52 -5.83 -2.48
C LEU A 76 0.22 -6.04 -3.96
N THR A 77 1.01 -6.84 -4.67
CA THR A 77 0.79 -7.15 -6.09
C THR A 77 -0.53 -7.89 -6.28
N GLU A 78 -0.83 -8.89 -5.44
CA GLU A 78 -2.10 -9.64 -5.49
C GLU A 78 -3.30 -8.72 -5.29
N ALA A 79 -3.24 -7.80 -4.32
CA ALA A 79 -4.29 -6.80 -4.12
C ALA A 79 -4.40 -5.82 -5.31
N LEU A 80 -3.28 -5.43 -5.92
CA LEU A 80 -3.29 -4.55 -7.09
C LEU A 80 -3.86 -5.23 -8.33
N THR A 81 -3.57 -6.51 -8.56
CA THR A 81 -4.11 -7.27 -9.69
C THR A 81 -5.57 -7.66 -9.49
N LEU A 82 -5.97 -7.97 -8.26
CA LEU A 82 -7.37 -8.34 -7.97
C LEU A 82 -8.33 -7.15 -8.19
N TYR A 83 -7.86 -5.94 -7.88
CA TYR A 83 -8.64 -4.71 -7.96
C TYR A 83 -8.22 -3.78 -9.13
N GLY A 84 -7.46 -4.29 -10.10
CA GLY A 84 -7.13 -3.57 -11.32
C GLY A 84 -8.33 -3.49 -12.28
N THR A 85 -8.48 -2.35 -12.96
CA THR A 85 -9.53 -2.12 -13.97
C THR A 85 -9.37 -3.07 -15.15
N GLU A 86 -10.48 -3.66 -15.61
CA GLU A 86 -10.58 -4.78 -16.55
C GLU A 86 -10.13 -4.53 -18.01
N ASP A 87 -9.54 -3.38 -18.34
CA ASP A 87 -9.27 -2.98 -19.73
C ASP A 87 -8.11 -3.71 -20.44
N ASP A 88 -7.38 -4.63 -19.79
CA ASP A 88 -6.15 -5.24 -20.35
C ASP A 88 -6.19 -6.78 -20.55
N ALA A 89 -7.29 -7.48 -20.27
CA ALA A 89 -7.24 -8.92 -19.97
C ALA A 89 -7.88 -9.90 -20.99
N ASP A 90 -7.98 -9.58 -22.29
CA ASP A 90 -8.80 -10.38 -23.22
C ASP A 90 -8.06 -11.48 -24.05
N ASP A 91 -6.80 -11.81 -23.74
CA ASP A 91 -6.08 -12.89 -24.45
C ASP A 91 -5.49 -13.97 -23.54
N ALA A 92 -5.80 -15.24 -23.84
CA ALA A 92 -5.31 -16.39 -23.07
C ALA A 92 -3.78 -16.59 -23.15
N ASP A 93 -3.12 -16.02 -24.17
CA ASP A 93 -1.66 -15.98 -24.31
C ASP A 93 -1.05 -14.82 -23.48
N SER A 94 -1.84 -13.75 -23.24
CA SER A 94 -1.48 -12.63 -22.35
C SER A 94 -1.26 -13.11 -20.92
N ARG A 95 -2.11 -14.01 -20.39
CA ARG A 95 -2.00 -14.52 -19.00
C ARG A 95 -0.65 -15.16 -18.64
N LYS A 96 0.02 -15.83 -19.58
CA LYS A 96 1.37 -16.40 -19.35
C LYS A 96 2.44 -15.32 -19.40
N VAL A 97 2.35 -14.41 -20.37
CA VAL A 97 3.27 -13.26 -20.52
C VAL A 97 3.16 -12.35 -19.29
N GLU A 98 1.93 -12.07 -18.85
CA GLU A 98 1.55 -11.28 -17.69
C GLU A 98 2.06 -11.89 -16.38
N ALA A 99 1.98 -13.22 -16.19
CA ALA A 99 2.57 -13.88 -15.01
C ALA A 99 4.10 -13.74 -14.94
N THR A 100 4.79 -13.79 -16.09
CA THR A 100 6.24 -13.49 -16.15
C THR A 100 6.54 -12.01 -15.96
N ALA A 101 5.77 -11.11 -16.57
CA ALA A 101 5.91 -9.67 -16.45
C ALA A 101 5.67 -9.21 -15.00
N GLN A 102 4.67 -9.77 -14.33
CA GLN A 102 4.33 -9.49 -12.93
C GLN A 102 5.46 -9.89 -12.00
N ARG A 103 6.09 -11.06 -12.20
CA ARG A 103 7.31 -11.45 -11.44
C ARG A 103 8.48 -10.52 -11.68
N TRP A 104 8.62 -9.99 -12.89
CA TRP A 104 9.66 -9.00 -13.22
C TRP A 104 9.38 -7.64 -12.58
N VAL A 105 8.14 -7.18 -12.59
CA VAL A 105 7.69 -5.95 -11.92
C VAL A 105 7.87 -6.07 -10.41
N GLU A 106 7.49 -7.19 -9.80
CA GLU A 106 7.73 -7.47 -8.38
C GLU A 106 9.22 -7.37 -8.03
N ARG A 107 10.08 -8.00 -8.83
CA ARG A 107 11.52 -7.94 -8.62
C ARG A 107 12.07 -6.53 -8.80
N MET A 108 11.64 -5.79 -9.82
CA MET A 108 12.06 -4.40 -10.02
C MET A 108 11.64 -3.52 -8.86
N ILE A 109 10.38 -3.60 -8.40
CA ILE A 109 9.88 -2.82 -7.27
C ILE A 109 10.67 -3.19 -6.00
N ALA A 110 10.88 -4.47 -5.72
CA ALA A 110 11.67 -4.91 -4.57
C ALA A 110 13.11 -4.35 -4.64
N ILE A 111 13.77 -4.44 -5.80
CA ILE A 111 15.12 -3.92 -6.00
C ILE A 111 15.15 -2.41 -5.79
N THR A 112 14.23 -1.66 -6.41
CA THR A 112 14.16 -0.20 -6.28
C THR A 112 13.97 0.22 -4.83
N ILE A 113 13.09 -0.47 -4.09
CA ILE A 113 12.83 -0.17 -2.68
C ILE A 113 14.04 -0.51 -1.80
N VAL A 114 14.69 -1.65 -2.04
CA VAL A 114 15.91 -2.04 -1.31
C VAL A 114 17.02 -1.03 -1.57
N VAL A 115 17.26 -0.68 -2.84
CA VAL A 115 18.27 0.31 -3.22
C VAL A 115 17.95 1.67 -2.60
N ALA A 116 16.71 2.14 -2.70
CA ALA A 116 16.29 3.40 -2.10
C ALA A 116 16.49 3.39 -0.57
N SER A 117 16.19 2.28 0.11
CA SER A 117 16.37 2.14 1.56
C SER A 117 17.86 2.16 1.95
N ILE A 118 18.71 1.48 1.18
CA ILE A 118 20.17 1.49 1.39
C ILE A 118 20.74 2.89 1.16
N VAL A 119 20.35 3.56 0.08
CA VAL A 119 20.77 4.92 -0.22
C VAL A 119 20.33 5.88 0.88
N LEU A 120 19.08 5.78 1.34
CA LEU A 120 18.57 6.60 2.43
C LEU A 120 19.34 6.35 3.74
N ALA A 121 19.61 5.08 4.08
CA ALA A 121 20.43 4.73 5.23
C ALA A 121 21.85 5.31 5.13
N ALA A 122 22.49 5.23 3.96
CA ALA A 122 23.81 5.83 3.73
C ALA A 122 23.78 7.36 3.90
N ILE A 123 22.74 8.02 3.39
CA ILE A 123 22.55 9.47 3.58
C ILE A 123 22.46 9.81 5.07
N THR A 124 21.73 9.03 5.88
CA THR A 124 21.64 9.31 7.33
C THR A 124 22.98 9.23 8.06
N LEU A 125 23.97 8.50 7.53
CA LEU A 125 25.31 8.43 8.11
C LEU A 125 26.17 9.65 7.77
N LEU A 126 25.89 10.30 6.63
CA LEU A 126 26.63 11.46 6.13
C LEU A 126 26.06 12.80 6.61
N VAL A 127 24.75 12.85 6.89
CA VAL A 127 24.07 14.08 7.33
C VAL A 127 24.46 14.43 8.78
N PRO A 128 24.78 15.71 9.08
CA PRO A 128 25.07 16.15 10.44
C PRO A 128 23.89 15.88 11.40
N LEU A 129 24.19 15.47 12.63
CA LEU A 129 23.18 15.18 13.67
C LEU A 129 22.26 16.37 13.96
N ALA A 130 22.77 17.60 13.85
CA ALA A 130 21.96 18.81 14.01
C ALA A 130 20.85 18.92 12.95
N TRP A 131 21.14 18.52 11.71
CA TRP A 131 20.17 18.51 10.61
C TRP A 131 19.17 17.36 10.78
N LEU A 132 19.63 16.19 11.24
CA LEU A 132 18.72 15.09 11.58
C LEU A 132 17.75 15.50 12.70
N ARG A 133 18.22 16.19 13.74
CA ARG A 133 17.37 16.67 14.85
C ARG A 133 16.25 17.61 14.41
N THR A 134 16.41 18.35 13.32
CA THR A 134 15.37 19.26 12.79
C THR A 134 14.54 18.62 11.69
N ALA A 135 15.17 17.92 10.76
CA ALA A 135 14.50 17.30 9.62
C ALA A 135 13.61 16.13 10.04
N LEU A 136 14.04 15.30 10.99
CA LEU A 136 13.30 14.09 11.35
C LEU A 136 11.96 14.39 12.04
N PRO A 137 11.86 15.32 13.01
CA PRO A 137 10.57 15.73 13.56
C PRO A 137 9.63 16.34 12.51
N LEU A 138 10.17 17.11 11.55
CA LEU A 138 9.37 17.66 10.44
C LEU A 138 8.83 16.55 9.53
N LEU A 139 9.66 15.57 9.19
CA LEU A 139 9.23 14.39 8.44
C LEU A 139 8.18 13.59 9.22
N CYS A 140 8.36 13.40 10.53
CA CYS A 140 7.39 12.73 11.37
C CYS A 140 6.06 13.48 11.38
N LEU A 141 6.08 14.82 11.53
CA LEU A 141 4.89 15.66 11.49
C LEU A 141 4.17 15.56 10.13
N TRP A 142 4.93 15.58 9.03
CA TRP A 142 4.39 15.35 7.69
C TRP A 142 3.70 13.98 7.59
N PHE A 143 4.32 12.92 8.12
CA PHE A 143 3.70 11.59 8.17
C PHE A 143 2.42 11.57 9.00
N VAL A 144 2.34 12.30 10.12
CA VAL A 144 1.09 12.42 10.89
C VAL A 144 0.00 13.09 10.07
N LEU A 145 0.33 14.16 9.34
CA LEU A 145 -0.61 14.85 8.46
C LEU A 145 -1.08 13.95 7.31
N ASP A 146 -0.15 13.20 6.72
CA ASP A 146 -0.47 12.23 5.68
C ASP A 146 -1.38 11.11 6.21
N LEU A 147 -1.13 10.62 7.42
CA LEU A 147 -1.96 9.62 8.09
C LEU A 147 -3.36 10.17 8.44
N TYR A 148 -3.44 11.46 8.77
CA TYR A 148 -4.70 12.16 8.98
C TYR A 148 -5.48 12.33 7.66
N ARG A 149 -4.83 12.72 6.56
CA ARG A 149 -5.45 12.76 5.23
C ARG A 149 -5.93 11.38 4.81
N ALA A 150 -5.10 10.36 5.00
CA ALA A 150 -5.45 8.97 4.75
C ALA A 150 -6.64 8.49 5.60
N ARG A 151 -6.92 9.08 6.78
CA ARG A 151 -8.11 8.76 7.56
C ARG A 151 -9.39 9.15 6.82
N SER A 152 -9.41 10.30 6.15
CA SER A 152 -10.59 10.78 5.41
C SER A 152 -10.97 9.81 4.29
N GLU A 153 -9.99 9.40 3.47
CA GLU A 153 -10.14 8.36 2.44
C GLU A 153 -10.62 7.03 3.01
N ARG A 154 -10.27 6.74 4.27
CA ARG A 154 -10.67 5.50 4.97
C ARG A 154 -12.14 5.50 5.34
N VAL A 155 -12.65 6.67 5.74
CA VAL A 155 -14.06 6.87 6.04
C VAL A 155 -14.85 6.84 4.73
N HIS A 156 -14.36 7.52 3.69
CA HIS A 156 -14.96 7.51 2.34
C HIS A 156 -15.07 6.08 1.79
N ALA A 157 -13.95 5.34 1.75
CA ALA A 157 -13.95 3.96 1.24
C ALA A 157 -14.92 3.04 2.01
N ARG A 158 -15.08 3.23 3.34
CA ARG A 158 -16.06 2.46 4.12
C ARG A 158 -17.49 2.83 3.77
N GLN A 159 -17.76 4.12 3.53
CA GLN A 159 -19.07 4.59 3.12
C GLN A 159 -19.43 4.07 1.74
N VAL A 160 -18.51 4.13 0.77
CA VAL A 160 -18.71 3.57 -0.57
C VAL A 160 -19.01 2.08 -0.51
N ILE A 161 -18.24 1.29 0.24
CA ILE A 161 -18.49 -0.14 0.39
C ILE A 161 -19.84 -0.42 1.07
N ALA A 162 -20.21 0.36 2.10
CA ALA A 162 -21.48 0.20 2.78
C ALA A 162 -22.67 0.54 1.87
N LEU A 163 -22.57 1.61 1.08
CA LEU A 163 -23.57 2.01 0.10
C LEU A 163 -23.70 0.97 -1.03
N ALA A 164 -22.57 0.43 -1.50
CA ALA A 164 -22.58 -0.63 -2.50
C ALA A 164 -23.22 -1.91 -1.97
N ALA A 165 -23.00 -2.26 -0.70
CA ALA A 165 -23.57 -3.45 -0.07
C ALA A 165 -25.10 -3.43 0.02
N GLU A 166 -25.73 -2.26 -0.07
CA GLU A 166 -27.19 -2.11 -0.11
C GLU A 166 -27.77 -2.29 -1.52
N GLN A 167 -26.94 -2.42 -2.57
CA GLN A 167 -27.38 -2.52 -3.96
C GLN A 167 -27.56 -3.98 -4.41
N ASP A 168 -28.56 -4.19 -5.28
CA ASP A 168 -28.98 -5.52 -5.74
C ASP A 168 -27.90 -6.28 -6.54
N TRP A 169 -26.96 -5.59 -7.18
CA TRP A 169 -25.86 -6.17 -7.97
C TRP A 169 -24.64 -6.57 -7.13
N TYR A 170 -24.54 -6.12 -5.88
CA TYR A 170 -23.38 -6.38 -5.03
C TYR A 170 -23.09 -7.87 -4.78
N PRO A 171 -24.11 -8.75 -4.58
CA PRO A 171 -23.87 -10.18 -4.46
C PRO A 171 -23.22 -10.80 -5.70
N ALA A 172 -23.59 -10.34 -6.91
CA ALA A 172 -22.97 -10.82 -8.16
C ALA A 172 -21.51 -10.38 -8.26
N TYR A 173 -21.22 -9.11 -7.92
CA TYR A 173 -19.87 -8.58 -7.82
C TYR A 173 -18.99 -9.40 -6.86
N THR A 174 -19.49 -9.71 -5.64
CA THR A 174 -18.71 -10.47 -4.66
C THR A 174 -18.34 -11.87 -5.17
N ARG A 175 -19.23 -12.54 -5.91
CA ARG A 175 -18.93 -13.84 -6.53
C ARG A 175 -17.83 -13.72 -7.58
N HIS A 176 -17.88 -12.71 -8.45
CA HIS A 176 -16.83 -12.47 -9.46
C HIS A 176 -15.45 -12.25 -8.83
N ILE A 177 -15.39 -11.47 -7.75
CA ILE A 177 -14.14 -11.24 -7.00
C ILE A 177 -13.64 -12.52 -6.30
N GLU A 178 -14.55 -13.34 -5.75
CA GLU A 178 -14.19 -14.63 -5.15
C GLU A 178 -13.64 -15.63 -6.18
N GLU A 179 -14.24 -15.68 -7.38
CA GLU A 179 -13.76 -16.49 -8.50
C GLU A 179 -12.38 -16.03 -8.97
N ARG A 180 -12.16 -14.72 -9.12
CA ARG A 180 -10.83 -14.15 -9.40
C ARG A 180 -9.80 -14.48 -8.31
N ARG A 181 -10.20 -14.45 -7.05
CA ARG A 181 -9.30 -14.82 -5.94
C ARG A 181 -8.94 -16.30 -5.98
N ALA A 182 -9.85 -17.17 -6.42
CA ALA A 182 -9.60 -18.60 -6.56
C ALA A 182 -8.63 -18.92 -7.71
N THR A 183 -8.62 -18.12 -8.78
CA THR A 183 -7.69 -18.31 -9.91
C THR A 183 -6.29 -17.75 -9.66
N LEU A 184 -6.15 -16.75 -8.78
CA LEU A 184 -4.86 -16.13 -8.44
C LEU A 184 -4.06 -16.86 -7.33
N ARG A 185 -4.68 -17.79 -6.59
CA ARG A 185 -4.04 -18.59 -5.53
C ARG A 185 -3.39 -19.86 -6.06
#